data_AF-A0A974BLJ6-F1
#
_entry.id   AF-A0A974BLJ6-F1
#
_cell.length_a   1.000
_cell.length_b   1.000
_cell.length_c   1.000
_cell.angle_alpha   90.00
_cell.angle_beta   90.00
_cell.angle_gamma   90.00
#
_symmetry.space_group_name_H-M   'P 1'
#
loop_
_entity.id
_entity.type
_entity.pdbx_description
1 polymer ?
#
loop_
_entity_poly.entity_id
_entity_poly.type
_entity_poly.pdbx_seq_one_letter_code
_entity_poly.pdbx_strand_id
1 'polypeptide(L)' 'MIKKGEWVLIHRNVLEPSERAPQVPDDTKQVPLEMWIKGYLQED' A
#
# COMPACT_ATOMS: atom_id res chain seq x y z
N MET A 1 20.54 1.28 1.33
CA MET A 1 19.62 0.16 1.00
C MET A 1 19.38 -0.62 2.27
N ILE A 2 18.14 -1.02 2.52
CA ILE A 2 17.79 -1.97 3.58
C ILE A 2 18.35 -3.33 3.13
N LYS A 3 18.89 -4.12 4.06
CA LYS A 3 19.54 -5.38 3.68
C LYS A 3 18.53 -6.50 3.56
N LYS A 4 18.77 -7.43 2.62
CA LYS A 4 18.12 -8.74 2.63
C LYS A 4 18.14 -9.37 4.04
N GLY A 5 16.98 -9.83 4.49
CA GLY A 5 16.78 -10.46 5.80
C GLY A 5 16.39 -9.48 6.91
N GLU A 6 16.36 -8.16 6.67
CA GLU A 6 15.90 -7.20 7.66
C GLU A 6 14.37 -7.18 7.74
N TRP A 7 13.86 -6.99 8.97
CA TRP A 7 12.43 -6.79 9.19
C TRP A 7 12.02 -5.43 8.65
N VAL A 8 10.98 -5.40 7.84
CA VAL A 8 10.49 -4.22 7.14
C VAL A 8 8.99 -4.06 7.25
N LEU A 9 8.56 -2.80 7.17
CA LEU A 9 7.17 -2.41 6.92
C LEU A 9 7.13 -1.73 5.54
N ILE A 10 6.52 -2.38 4.57
CA ILE A 10 6.31 -1.82 3.23
C ILE A 10 4.96 -1.10 3.24
N HIS A 11 4.98 0.19 2.89
CA HIS A 11 3.77 0.97 2.62
C HIS A 11 3.65 1.22 1.12
N ARG A 12 2.45 1.00 0.57
CA ARG A 12 2.17 1.23 -0.85
C ARG A 12 0.75 1.74 -1.05
N ASN A 13 0.60 2.76 -1.89
CA ASN A 13 -0.67 3.12 -2.50
C ASN A 13 -1.00 2.08 -3.59
N VAL A 14 -2.06 1.32 -3.37
CA VAL A 14 -2.52 0.27 -4.29
C VAL A 14 -3.43 0.86 -5.36
N LEU A 15 -4.29 1.81 -4.99
CA LEU A 15 -5.17 2.55 -5.91
C LEU A 15 -5.21 4.01 -5.51
N GLU A 16 -5.04 4.90 -6.48
CA GLU A 16 -5.30 6.32 -6.31
C GLU A 16 -6.82 6.59 -6.27
N PRO A 17 -7.28 7.76 -5.75
CA PRO A 17 -8.69 8.13 -5.73
C PRO A 17 -9.41 7.96 -7.09
N SER A 18 -8.71 8.28 -8.19
CA SER A 18 -9.22 8.12 -9.56
C SER A 18 -9.44 6.68 -10.01
N GLU A 19 -8.81 5.72 -9.33
CA GLU A 19 -8.86 4.29 -9.64
C GLU A 19 -9.83 3.54 -8.70
N ARG A 20 -10.48 4.25 -7.77
CA ARG A 20 -11.45 3.66 -6.84
C ARG A 20 -12.70 3.21 -7.59
N ALA A 21 -13.25 2.08 -7.17
CA ALA A 21 -14.45 1.54 -7.76
C ALA A 21 -15.64 2.50 -7.53
N PRO A 22 -16.51 2.73 -8.53
CA PRO A 22 -17.58 3.74 -8.44
C PRO A 22 -18.64 3.44 -7.36
N GLN A 23 -18.74 2.19 -6.92
CA GLN A 23 -19.71 1.74 -5.92
C GLN A 23 -19.27 1.88 -4.46
N VAL A 24 -18.04 2.33 -4.17
CA VAL A 24 -17.63 2.57 -2.78
C VAL A 24 -18.28 3.87 -2.25
N PRO A 25 -18.44 4.04 -0.93
CA PRO A 25 -18.93 5.28 -0.34
C PRO A 25 -18.14 6.53 -0.77
N ASP A 26 -18.77 7.69 -0.78
CA ASP A 26 -18.16 8.91 -1.35
C ASP A 26 -16.95 9.42 -0.55
N ASP A 27 -16.91 9.19 0.76
CA ASP A 27 -15.72 9.46 1.58
C ASP A 27 -14.54 8.54 1.18
N THR A 28 -14.85 7.29 0.88
CA THR A 28 -13.90 6.24 0.50
C THR A 28 -13.36 6.41 -0.91
N LYS A 29 -14.08 7.13 -1.79
CA LYS A 29 -13.60 7.53 -3.13
C LYS A 29 -12.56 8.66 -3.07
N GLN A 30 -12.61 9.48 -2.03
CA GLN A 30 -11.78 10.69 -1.92
C GLN A 30 -10.36 10.40 -1.42
N VAL A 31 -10.08 9.17 -0.99
CA VAL A 31 -8.78 8.77 -0.43
C VAL A 31 -8.19 7.57 -1.17
N PRO A 32 -6.85 7.43 -1.20
CA PRO A 32 -6.19 6.26 -1.77
C PRO A 32 -6.55 4.97 -1.02
N LEU A 33 -6.40 3.84 -1.70
CA LEU A 33 -6.32 2.53 -1.04
C LEU A 33 -4.87 2.23 -0.70
N GLU A 34 -4.54 2.23 0.58
CA GLU A 34 -3.19 1.98 1.07
C GLU A 34 -3.04 0.55 1.59
N MET A 35 -1.83 0.00 1.45
CA MET A 35 -1.47 -1.34 1.91
C MET A 35 -0.19 -1.28 2.74
N TRP A 36 -0.22 -1.99 3.87
CA TRP A 36 0.93 -2.20 4.74
C TRP A 36 1.24 -3.68 4.86
N ILE A 37 2.48 -4.06 4.57
CA ILE A 37 2.96 -5.43 4.72
C ILE A 37 4.15 -5.42 5.68
N LYS A 38 4.08 -6.29 6.69
CA LYS A 38 5.18 -6.58 7.60
C LYS A 38 5.84 -7.88 7.15
N GLY A 39 7.16 -7.89 7.06
CA GLY A 39 7.89 -9.08 6.63
C GLY A 39 9.40 -8.89 6.70
N TYR A 40 10.13 -9.81 6.06
CA TYR A 40 11.58 -9.73 5.92
C TYR A 40 11.95 -9.46 4.46
N LEU A 41 12.82 -8.48 4.22
CA LEU A 41 13.25 -8.09 2.87
C LEU A 41 13.94 -9.28 2.18
N GLN A 42 13.47 -9.66 0.99
CA GLN A 42 14.04 -10.80 0.26
C GLN A 42 15.11 -10.41 -0.75
N GLU A 43 15.02 -9.20 -1.29
CA GLU A 43 15.86 -8.66 -2.36
C GLU A 43 16.01 -7.14 -2.14
N ASP A 44 17.15 -6.59 -2.58
CA ASP A 44 17.53 -5.17 -2.40
C ASP A 44 16.82 -4.23 -3.39
#